data_AF-A0A0B1TVT0-F1
#
_entry.id   AF-A0A0B1TVT0-F1
#
_cell.length_a   1.000
_cell.length_b   1.000
_cell.length_c   1.000
_cell.angle_alpha   90.00
_cell.angle_beta   90.00
_cell.angle_gamma   90.00
#
_symmetry.space_group_name_H-M   'P 1'
#
loop_
_entity.id
_entity.type
_entity.pdbx_description
1 polymer ?
#
loop_
_entity_poly.entity_id
_entity_poly.type
_entity_poly.pdbx_seq_one_letter_code
_entity_poly.pdbx_strand_id
1 'polypeptide(L)' 'MWIWVARWLKRPGQEAAITQAADHIRRHWEEVCLDVGYDPAKNVTVAENDKELRVGISEELDMTFREEPGEWRYY' A
#
# COMPACT_ATOMS: atom_id res chain seq x y z
N MET A 1 13.37 -4.36 0.69
CA MET A 1 12.41 -5.02 1.60
C MET A 1 11.01 -4.47 1.29
N TRP A 2 9.92 -5.13 1.71
CA TRP A 2 8.57 -4.57 1.59
C TRP A 2 8.07 -4.06 2.96
N ILE A 3 7.47 -2.87 2.98
CA ILE A 3 6.79 -2.31 4.15
C ILE A 3 5.31 -2.67 4.06
N TRP A 4 4.82 -3.51 4.98
CA TRP A 4 3.42 -3.95 5.00
C TRP A 4 2.52 -2.89 5.62
N VAL A 5 1.75 -2.21 4.77
CA VAL A 5 0.87 -1.09 5.16
C VAL A 5 -0.55 -1.55 5.50
N ALA A 6 -0.97 -2.71 5.01
CA ALA A 6 -2.25 -3.29 5.35
C ALA A 6 -2.23 -4.83 5.37
N ARG A 7 -3.05 -5.42 6.25
CA ARG A 7 -3.15 -6.86 6.45
C ARG A 7 -4.57 -7.25 6.82
N TRP A 8 -5.07 -8.31 6.19
CA TRP A 8 -6.34 -8.96 6.52
C TRP A 8 -6.13 -10.45 6.74
N LEU A 9 -6.88 -11.02 7.70
CA LEU A 9 -6.95 -12.46 7.92
C LEU A 9 -8.18 -13.01 7.19
N LYS A 10 -7.98 -14.01 6.35
CA LYS A 10 -9.05 -14.70 5.64
C LYS A 10 -9.93 -15.44 6.66
N ARG A 11 -11.23 -15.18 6.60
CA ARG A 11 -12.26 -15.88 7.38
C ARG A 11 -13.29 -16.45 6.40
N PRO A 12 -13.82 -17.65 6.68
CA PRO A 12 -14.86 -18.25 5.84
C PRO A 12 -16.04 -17.29 5.64
N GLY A 13 -16.39 -17.02 4.39
CA GLY A 13 -17.51 -16.15 4.00
C GLY A 13 -17.17 -14.65 3.94
N GLN A 14 -15.91 -14.27 4.12
CA GLN A 14 -15.45 -12.88 4.00
C GLN A 14 -14.39 -12.68 2.91
N GLU A 15 -14.08 -13.71 2.14
CA GLU A 15 -13.00 -13.70 1.15
C GLU A 15 -13.19 -12.58 0.12
N ALA A 16 -14.39 -12.46 -0.45
CA ALA A 16 -14.70 -11.43 -1.44
C ALA A 16 -14.57 -10.01 -0.86
N ALA A 17 -15.02 -9.79 0.37
CA ALA A 17 -14.92 -8.50 1.04
C ALA A 17 -13.45 -8.13 1.34
N ILE A 18 -12.64 -9.11 1.75
CA ILE A 18 -11.21 -8.92 2.00
C ILE A 18 -10.48 -8.61 0.69
N THR A 19 -10.76 -9.34 -0.39
CA THR A 19 -10.16 -9.07 -1.70
C THR A 19 -10.54 -7.67 -2.20
N GLN A 20 -11.80 -7.26 -2.05
CA GLN A 20 -12.24 -5.91 -2.44
C GLN A 20 -11.54 -4.83 -1.61
N ALA A 21 -11.45 -5.00 -0.30
CA ALA A 21 -10.76 -4.07 0.58
C ALA A 21 -9.28 -3.94 0.23
N ALA A 22 -8.62 -5.07 -0.07
CA ALA A 22 -7.23 -5.06 -0.45
C ALA A 22 -6.98 -4.45 -1.83
N ASP A 23 -7.86 -4.70 -2.80
CA ASP A 23 -7.77 -4.07 -4.12
C ASP A 23 -7.93 -2.55 -4.02
N HIS A 24 -8.85 -2.08 -3.16
CA HIS A 24 -9.01 -0.66 -2.90
C HIS A 24 -7.74 -0.03 -2.31
N ILE A 25 -7.13 -0.67 -1.29
CA ILE A 25 -5.89 -0.16 -0.69
C ILE A 25 -4.72 -0.23 -1.67
N ARG A 26 -4.62 -1.29 -2.48
CA ARG A 26 -3.62 -1.39 -3.55
C ARG A 26 -3.74 -0.20 -4.51
N ARG A 27 -4.93 0.05 -5.05
CA ARG A 27 -5.16 1.17 -5.99
C ARG A 27 -4.82 2.51 -5.37
N HIS A 28 -5.21 2.73 -4.12
CA HIS A 28 -4.85 3.96 -3.41
C HIS A 28 -3.33 4.19 -3.39
N TRP A 29 -2.54 3.15 -3.07
CA TRP A 29 -1.09 3.25 -3.08
C TRP A 29 -0.49 3.37 -4.49
N GLU A 30 -1.15 2.83 -5.51
CA GLU A 30 -0.75 3.03 -6.90
C GLU A 30 -0.96 4.48 -7.36
N GLU A 31 -2.09 5.09 -6.99
CA GLU A 31 -2.36 6.52 -7.22
C GLU A 31 -1.33 7.40 -6.51
N VAL A 32 -1.06 7.10 -5.24
CA VAL A 32 -0.02 7.76 -4.46
C VAL A 32 1.35 7.66 -5.15
N CYS A 33 1.74 6.49 -5.66
CA CYS A 33 2.99 6.35 -6.40
C CYS A 33 3.06 7.31 -7.58
N LEU A 34 1.97 7.44 -8.34
CA LEU A 34 1.92 8.36 -9.49
C LEU A 34 2.05 9.82 -9.05
N ASP A 35 1.39 10.20 -7.95
CA ASP A 35 1.43 11.57 -7.43
C ASP A 35 2.84 12.00 -7.00
N VAL A 36 3.63 11.07 -6.46
CA VAL A 36 5.03 11.32 -6.03
C VAL A 36 6.08 10.92 -7.07
N GLY A 37 5.66 10.54 -8.30
CA GLY A 37 6.55 10.25 -9.42
C GLY A 37 7.23 8.87 -9.41
N TYR A 38 6.70 7.92 -8.65
CA TYR A 38 7.13 6.53 -8.59
C TYR A 38 6.35 5.63 -9.56
N ASP A 39 6.98 4.55 -10.00
CA ASP A 39 6.35 3.49 -10.81
C ASP A 39 5.54 2.54 -9.90
N PRO A 40 4.20 2.48 -9.99
CA PRO A 40 3.38 1.64 -9.12
C PRO A 40 3.76 0.16 -9.20
N ALA A 41 4.14 -0.34 -10.38
CA ALA A 41 4.48 -1.75 -10.58
C ALA A 41 5.76 -2.18 -9.83
N LYS A 42 6.59 -1.20 -9.45
CA LYS A 42 7.82 -1.42 -8.67
C LYS A 42 7.66 -1.10 -7.20
N ASN A 43 6.65 -0.31 -6.85
CA ASN A 43 6.52 0.30 -5.52
C ASN A 43 5.31 -0.18 -4.73
N VAL A 44 4.39 -0.92 -5.34
CA VAL A 44 3.23 -1.53 -4.67
C VAL A 44 3.22 -3.03 -4.93
N THR A 45 2.94 -3.82 -3.89
CA THR A 45 2.82 -5.27 -3.99
C THR A 45 1.64 -5.81 -3.19
N VAL A 46 1.13 -6.96 -3.61
CA VAL A 46 0.15 -7.74 -2.85
C VAL A 46 0.75 -9.12 -2.59
N ALA A 47 0.73 -9.53 -1.33
CA ALA A 47 1.10 -10.88 -0.92
C ALA A 47 -0.12 -11.59 -0.36
N GLU A 48 -0.45 -12.75 -0.92
CA GLU A 48 -1.60 -13.54 -0.54
C GLU A 48 -1.20 -14.97 -0.23
N ASN A 49 -1.74 -15.53 0.86
CA ASN A 49 -1.68 -16.96 1.17
C ASN A 49 -3.05 -17.44 1.69
N ASP A 50 -3.14 -18.70 2.11
CA ASP A 50 -4.42 -19.29 2.55
C ASP A 50 -5.02 -18.61 3.80
N LYS A 51 -4.21 -17.94 4.61
CA LYS A 51 -4.63 -17.35 5.89
C LYS A 51 -4.79 -15.85 5.84
N GLU A 52 -4.10 -15.17 4.93
CA GLU A 52 -4.02 -13.72 4.95
C GLU A 52 -3.72 -13.13 3.57
N LEU A 53 -4.06 -11.85 3.46
CA LEU A 53 -3.77 -10.99 2.34
C LEU A 53 -3.13 -9.71 2.88
N ARG A 54 -2.03 -9.30 2.28
CA ARG A 54 -1.26 -8.10 2.65
C ARG A 54 -1.03 -7.21 1.45
N VAL A 55 -1.05 -5.90 1.68
CA VAL A 55 -0.57 -4.90 0.73
C VAL A 55 0.72 -4.30 1.29
N GLY A 56 1.74 -4.21 0.45
CA GLY A 56 3.04 -3.67 0.82
C GLY A 56 3.49 -2.58 -0.15
N ILE A 57 4.31 -1.67 0.36
CA ILE A 57 4.98 -0.63 -0.43
C ILE A 57 6.50 -0.76 -0.33
N SER A 58 7.22 -0.21 -1.30
CA SER A 58 8.69 -0.17 -1.27
C SER A 58 9.20 0.68 -0.09
N GLU A 59 10.43 0.41 0.34
CA GLU A 59 11.12 1.25 1.34
C GLU A 59 11.31 2.68 0.85
N GLU A 60 11.59 2.89 -0.44
CA GLU A 60 11.77 4.21 -1.04
C GLU A 60 10.50 5.05 -0.96
N LEU A 61 9.34 4.44 -1.21
CA LEU A 61 8.05 5.11 -1.08
C LEU A 61 7.75 5.42 0.39
N ASP A 62 7.95 4.47 1.31
CA ASP A 62 7.77 4.70 2.75
C ASP A 62 8.68 5.82 3.27
N MET A 63 9.93 5.91 2.82
CA MET A 63 10.85 6.99 3.17
C MET A 63 10.33 8.35 2.70
N THR A 64 9.86 8.45 1.45
CA THR A 64 9.28 9.70 0.91
C THR A 64 8.13 10.20 1.78
N PHE A 65 7.28 9.30 2.27
CA PHE A 65 6.17 9.64 3.17
C PHE A 65 6.58 9.96 4.61
N ARG A 66 7.69 9.38 5.10
CA ARG A 66 8.22 9.67 6.45
C ARG A 66 9.06 10.94 6.50
N GLU A 67 9.73 11.28 5.40
CA GLU A 67 10.61 12.45 5.30
C GLU A 67 9.87 13.77 5.03
N GLU A 68 8.54 13.77 4.88
CA GLU A 68 7.74 14.98 4.86
C GLU A 68 7.04 15.28 6.21
N PRO A 69 7.75 15.70 7.28
CA PRO A 69 7.13 16.61 8.23
C PRO A 69 6.98 17.93 7.47
N GLY A 70 5.78 18.18 6.94
CA GLY A 70 5.50 19.33 6.08
C GLY A 70 6.16 20.62 6.57
N GLU A 71 7.28 21.00 5.96
CA GLU A 71 7.75 22.37 6.05
C GLU A 71 6.78 23.20 5.21
N TRP A 72 5.80 23.80 5.88
CA TRP A 72 4.98 24.85 5.31
C TRP A 72 5.93 25.96 4.87
N ARG A 73 6.30 25.95 3.58
CA ARG A 73 7.00 27.07 2.96
C ARG A 73 6.00 28.21 2.85
N TYR A 74 6.02 29.10 3.83
CA TYR A 74 5.39 30.42 3.73
C TYR A 74 6.02 31.14 2.53
N TYR A 75 5.23 31.35 1.47
CA TYR A 75 5.50 32.34 0.44
C TYR A 75 4.89 33.69 0.85
#